data_AF-A0A553H0X8-F1
#
_entry.id   AF-A0A553H0X8-F1
#
_cell.length_a   1.000
_cell.length_b   1.000
_cell.length_c   1.000
_cell.angle_alpha   90.00
_cell.angle_beta   90.00
_cell.angle_gamma   90.00
#
_symmetry.space_group_name_H-M   'P 1'
#
loop_
_entity.id
_entity.type
_entity.pdbx_description
1 polymer ?
#
loop_
_entity_poly.entity_id
_entity_poly.type
_entity_poly.pdbx_seq_one_letter_code
_entity_poly.pdbx_strand_id
1 'polypeptide(L)'
;MYQLKEQEEKKLWLSQFDHCAKDLELAEQLVDSILYCTLSEFKNNLIKLIKTKLPLRQPSALFIERELQPTKATLPPPIYKQKKTLNPISKKKHKRAHGAAIQAIKSLRYTSQDIGSEALTAHVASTLCRKNDRRFLLHPTAENVRKSKVRNFVILTDFIGSGDRARTLLDAMWNVASIRSWHSGKFIKFWVMAYSGTDIGVQNVRNHRFSPNVHIVNECPTLFNSFGEGKDEMIELCKKYGYFSKDPLGWKKTAALLAFEHGAPNNMPAIFVSGKSRGAKKWTPLFPKRVTENLWRTAEVDMSEVISHALDELNIPEISKSPRFRKSNTKSKSAFIILLAHAQGKRRLAELRRVLPLSLDVLISAKDRAVSRGWLTRSGALTLAGHKAIRLLRRQGRKNFVAPDPFASYYPTQLRAPL
;
A
#
# COMPACT_ATOMS: atom_id res chain seq x y z
N MET A 1 -4.38 -11.66 2.11
CA MET A 1 -4.27 -10.56 3.09
C MET A 1 -4.77 -11.13 4.38
N TYR A 2 -3.86 -11.30 5.33
CA TYR A 2 -4.07 -12.02 6.57
C TYR A 2 -4.68 -11.05 7.57
N GLN A 3 -5.66 -11.47 8.36
CA GLN A 3 -6.15 -10.71 9.51
C GLN A 3 -5.34 -11.14 10.75
N LEU A 4 -5.06 -10.18 11.64
CA LEU A 4 -4.47 -10.42 12.95
C LEU A 4 -5.50 -11.08 13.87
N LYS A 5 -5.78 -12.37 13.67
CA LYS A 5 -6.45 -13.17 14.69
C LYS A 5 -5.42 -13.86 15.57
N GLU A 6 -5.58 -13.63 16.88
CA GLU A 6 -5.06 -14.47 17.96
C GLU A 6 -3.54 -14.67 18.05
N GLN A 7 -2.76 -13.61 17.89
CA GLN A 7 -1.34 -13.67 18.24
C GLN A 7 -1.06 -13.06 19.62
N GLU A 8 -0.27 -13.74 20.44
CA GLU A 8 0.15 -13.28 21.77
C GLU A 8 0.72 -11.87 21.74
N GLU A 9 1.45 -11.51 20.68
CA GLU A 9 2.03 -10.18 20.49
C GLU A 9 0.96 -9.08 20.33
N LYS A 10 -0.14 -9.36 19.60
CA LYS A 10 -1.28 -8.42 19.50
C LYS A 10 -1.98 -8.28 20.86
N LYS A 11 -2.21 -9.39 21.56
CA LYS A 11 -2.85 -9.38 22.90
C LYS A 11 -2.01 -8.58 23.90
N LEU A 12 -0.70 -8.81 23.92
CA LEU A 12 0.26 -8.09 24.77
C LEU A 12 0.34 -6.60 24.41
N TRP A 13 0.24 -6.27 23.12
CA TRP A 13 0.21 -4.87 22.70
C TRP A 13 -1.08 -4.18 23.16
N LEU A 14 -2.23 -4.83 22.99
CA LEU A 14 -3.55 -4.32 23.38
C LEU A 14 -3.71 -4.19 24.90
N SER A 15 -3.11 -5.07 25.70
CA SER A 15 -3.19 -4.99 27.17
C SER A 15 -2.56 -3.72 27.76
N GLN A 16 -1.78 -2.98 26.96
CA GLN A 16 -1.25 -1.67 27.36
C GLN A 16 -2.30 -0.54 27.33
N PHE A 17 -3.53 -0.82 26.84
CA PHE A 17 -4.65 0.12 26.76
C PHE A 17 -5.75 -0.16 27.81
N ASP A 18 -5.66 -1.24 28.58
CA ASP A 18 -6.71 -1.74 29.50
C ASP A 18 -7.16 -0.73 30.57
N HIS A 19 -6.39 0.33 30.79
CA HIS A 19 -6.71 1.40 31.73
C HIS A 19 -7.88 2.30 31.27
N CYS A 20 -8.23 2.28 29.98
CA CYS A 20 -9.33 3.06 29.42
C CYS A 20 -10.05 2.26 28.33
N ALA A 21 -11.30 1.85 28.60
CA ALA A 21 -12.10 1.05 27.68
C ALA A 21 -12.24 1.68 26.29
N LYS A 22 -12.39 3.01 26.22
CA LYS A 22 -12.46 3.74 24.95
C LYS A 22 -11.14 3.65 24.16
N ASP A 23 -9.99 3.80 24.84
CA ASP A 23 -8.70 3.71 24.16
C ASP A 23 -8.40 2.29 23.67
N LEU A 24 -8.85 1.27 24.42
CA LEU A 24 -8.74 -0.14 24.01
C LEU A 24 -9.55 -0.40 22.74
N GLU A 25 -10.81 0.04 22.68
CA GLU A 25 -11.66 -0.11 21.49
C GLU A 25 -11.04 0.58 20.25
N LEU A 26 -10.52 1.80 20.44
CA LEU A 26 -9.81 2.52 19.36
C LEU A 26 -8.53 1.79 18.94
N ALA A 27 -7.79 1.22 19.88
CA ALA A 27 -6.55 0.47 19.61
C ALA A 27 -6.82 -0.83 18.83
N GLU A 28 -7.89 -1.55 19.14
CA GLU A 28 -8.33 -2.74 18.40
C GLU A 28 -8.66 -2.39 16.96
N GLN A 29 -9.52 -1.38 16.76
CA GLN A 29 -9.90 -0.90 15.44
C GLN A 29 -8.67 -0.42 14.65
N LEU A 30 -7.73 0.24 15.32
CA LEU A 30 -6.51 0.73 14.69
C LEU A 30 -5.59 -0.41 14.24
N VAL A 31 -5.38 -1.45 15.05
CA VAL A 31 -4.55 -2.60 14.66
C VAL A 31 -5.17 -3.36 13.49
N ASP A 32 -6.49 -3.54 13.49
CA ASP A 32 -7.19 -4.26 12.43
C ASP A 32 -7.20 -3.50 11.10
N SER A 33 -6.92 -2.20 11.13
CA SER A 33 -6.75 -1.38 9.92
C SER A 33 -5.37 -1.53 9.26
N ILE A 34 -4.39 -2.17 9.91
CA ILE A 34 -3.03 -2.32 9.38
C ILE A 34 -3.02 -3.31 8.21
N LEU A 35 -2.59 -2.84 7.04
CA LEU A 35 -2.37 -3.68 5.89
C LEU A 35 -1.05 -4.43 6.04
N TYR A 36 -1.08 -5.76 6.03
CA TYR A 36 0.12 -6.57 5.94
C TYR A 36 0.36 -7.10 4.53
N CYS A 37 1.59 -6.96 4.04
CA CYS A 37 2.01 -7.43 2.74
C CYS A 37 3.09 -8.52 2.86
N THR A 38 2.78 -9.72 2.38
CA THR A 38 3.78 -10.80 2.30
C THR A 38 4.82 -10.55 1.21
N LEU A 39 5.95 -11.24 1.30
CA LEU A 39 7.04 -11.22 0.34
C LEU A 39 6.57 -11.69 -1.04
N SER A 40 5.74 -12.73 -1.07
CA SER A 40 5.17 -13.28 -2.30
C SER A 40 4.19 -12.32 -2.96
N GLU A 41 3.31 -11.69 -2.18
CA GLU A 41 2.36 -10.69 -2.68
C GLU A 41 3.11 -9.46 -3.23
N PHE A 42 4.11 -8.98 -2.49
CA PHE A 42 4.99 -7.89 -2.90
C PHE A 42 5.65 -8.17 -4.25
N LYS A 43 6.37 -9.30 -4.36
CA LYS A 43 7.14 -9.68 -5.55
C LYS A 43 6.23 -9.85 -6.77
N ASN A 44 5.15 -10.61 -6.64
CA ASN A 44 4.27 -10.92 -7.76
C ASN A 44 3.58 -9.66 -8.30
N ASN A 45 3.07 -8.82 -7.41
CA ASN A 45 2.36 -7.61 -7.81
C ASN A 45 3.30 -6.53 -8.36
N LEU A 46 4.50 -6.36 -7.79
CA LEU A 46 5.46 -5.41 -8.34
C LEU A 46 5.94 -5.85 -9.74
N ILE A 47 6.20 -7.14 -9.95
CA ILE A 47 6.52 -7.69 -11.28
C ILE A 47 5.39 -7.46 -12.27
N LYS A 48 4.14 -7.72 -11.86
CA LYS A 48 2.94 -7.49 -12.67
C LYS A 48 2.84 -6.01 -13.07
N LEU A 49 2.99 -5.10 -12.11
CA LEU A 49 2.96 -3.65 -12.35
C LEU A 49 3.99 -3.22 -13.41
N ILE A 50 5.25 -3.64 -13.24
CA ILE A 50 6.36 -3.32 -14.15
C ILE A 50 6.04 -3.79 -15.57
N LYS A 51 5.57 -5.04 -15.72
CA LYS A 51 5.26 -5.63 -17.04
C LYS A 51 4.07 -4.95 -17.71
N THR A 52 3.03 -4.64 -16.96
CA THR A 52 1.78 -4.05 -17.48
C THR A 52 1.95 -2.58 -17.86
N LYS A 53 2.73 -1.81 -17.11
CA LYS A 53 2.85 -0.35 -17.33
C LYS A 53 3.98 0.02 -18.29
N LEU A 54 5.09 -0.71 -18.30
CA LEU A 54 6.20 -0.38 -19.21
C LEU A 54 5.93 -0.88 -20.63
N PRO A 55 6.29 -0.10 -21.66
CA PRO A 55 6.20 -0.55 -23.05
C PRO A 55 7.00 -1.84 -23.30
N LEU A 56 6.45 -2.77 -24.10
CA LEU A 56 7.05 -4.09 -24.35
C LEU A 56 8.35 -4.01 -25.17
N ARG A 57 8.38 -3.15 -26.20
CA ARG A 57 9.46 -3.07 -27.20
C ARG A 57 10.51 -1.99 -26.90
N GLN A 58 10.54 -1.45 -25.67
CA GLN A 58 11.46 -0.37 -25.32
C GLN A 58 12.38 -0.79 -24.15
N PRO A 59 13.71 -0.72 -24.33
CA PRO A 59 14.66 -1.00 -23.26
C PRO A 59 14.49 -0.02 -22.10
N SER A 60 14.52 -0.55 -20.88
CA SER A 60 14.25 0.16 -19.64
C SER A 60 15.38 -0.06 -18.65
N ALA A 61 15.94 1.03 -18.11
CA ALA A 61 16.90 0.99 -17.03
C ALA A 61 16.15 1.02 -15.69
N LEU A 62 16.37 -0.01 -14.88
CA LEU A 62 15.80 -0.17 -13.54
C LEU A 62 16.81 0.37 -12.51
N PHE A 63 16.38 1.31 -11.70
CA PHE A 63 17.14 1.88 -10.59
C PHE A 63 16.39 1.57 -9.30
N ILE A 64 17.11 1.05 -8.32
CA ILE A 64 16.58 0.76 -6.99
C ILE A 64 16.66 2.03 -6.16
N GLU A 65 15.53 2.41 -5.58
CA GLU A 65 15.44 3.48 -4.59
C GLU A 65 16.21 3.06 -3.33
N ARG A 66 17.01 3.99 -2.82
CA ARG A 66 17.71 3.83 -1.55
C ARG A 66 17.99 5.20 -0.97
N GLU A 67 18.34 5.21 0.32
CA GLU A 67 18.87 6.40 0.96
C GLU A 67 20.26 6.76 0.39
N LEU A 68 20.46 8.05 0.11
CA LEU A 68 21.73 8.59 -0.38
C LEU A 68 22.43 9.34 0.76
N GLN A 69 23.76 9.31 0.74
CA GLN A 69 24.55 10.03 1.73
C GLN A 69 24.20 11.52 1.70
N PRO A 70 23.80 12.12 2.83
CA PRO A 70 23.51 13.54 2.88
C PRO A 70 24.79 14.32 2.60
N THR A 71 24.67 15.36 1.77
CA THR A 71 25.77 16.26 1.42
C THR A 71 25.38 17.69 1.68
N LYS A 72 26.37 18.56 1.91
CA LYS A 72 26.14 20.02 2.04
C LYS A 72 25.65 20.68 0.75
N ALA A 73 25.77 20.01 -0.40
CA ALA A 73 25.32 20.52 -1.68
C ALA A 73 23.80 20.52 -1.80
N THR A 74 23.25 21.46 -2.58
CA THR A 74 21.81 21.60 -2.85
C THR A 74 21.21 20.36 -3.52
N LEU A 75 21.98 19.70 -4.39
CA LEU A 75 21.57 18.45 -5.04
C LEU A 75 22.41 17.29 -4.49
N PRO A 76 21.83 16.09 -4.38
CA PRO A 76 22.56 14.90 -3.97
C PRO A 76 23.64 14.54 -5.01
N PRO A 77 24.59 13.66 -4.63
CA PRO A 77 25.62 13.17 -5.53
C PRO A 77 25.01 12.65 -6.84
N PRO A 78 25.61 12.97 -7.99
CA PRO A 78 25.05 12.57 -9.29
C PRO A 78 25.03 11.05 -9.44
N ILE A 79 23.99 10.52 -10.09
CA ILE A 79 23.84 9.07 -10.31
C ILE A 79 25.00 8.47 -11.13
N TYR A 80 25.61 9.28 -12.01
CA TYR A 80 26.77 8.93 -12.82
C TYR A 80 27.88 9.97 -12.66
N LYS A 81 29.13 9.54 -12.79
CA LYS A 81 30.27 10.46 -12.95
C LYS A 81 30.15 11.21 -14.28
N GLN A 82 30.69 12.42 -14.33
CA GLN A 82 30.65 13.28 -15.53
C GLN A 82 32.06 13.65 -15.95
N LYS A 83 32.36 13.53 -17.26
CA LYS A 83 33.62 13.98 -17.85
C LYS A 83 33.36 15.00 -18.96
N LYS A 84 34.26 15.96 -19.16
CA LYS A 84 34.17 16.89 -20.30
C LYS A 84 34.57 16.14 -21.58
N THR A 85 33.74 16.21 -22.61
CA THR A 85 34.01 15.61 -23.92
C THR A 85 33.70 16.62 -25.03
N LEU A 86 34.42 16.54 -26.14
CA LEU A 86 34.13 17.32 -27.34
C LEU A 86 32.91 16.75 -28.06
N ASN A 87 32.00 17.62 -28.49
CA ASN A 87 30.96 17.22 -29.44
C ASN A 87 31.60 17.01 -30.82
N PRO A 88 31.40 15.87 -31.49
CA PRO A 88 32.05 15.58 -32.77
C PRO A 88 31.67 16.57 -33.88
N ILE A 89 30.44 17.09 -33.83
CA ILE A 89 29.85 18.01 -34.81
C ILE A 89 30.19 19.45 -34.46
N SER A 90 29.74 19.93 -33.29
CA SER A 90 29.88 21.36 -32.94
C SER A 90 31.26 21.74 -32.42
N LYS A 91 32.16 20.76 -32.20
CA LYS A 91 33.48 20.92 -31.55
C LYS A 91 33.47 21.60 -30.18
N LYS A 92 32.29 21.85 -29.59
CA LYS A 92 32.15 22.45 -28.25
C LYS A 92 32.30 21.38 -27.16
N LYS A 93 32.97 21.74 -26.06
CA LYS A 93 33.11 20.89 -24.88
C LYS A 93 31.76 20.81 -24.14
N HIS A 94 31.32 19.61 -23.81
CA HIS A 94 30.11 19.36 -23.02
C HIS A 94 30.37 18.30 -21.94
N LYS A 95 29.60 18.33 -20.85
CA LYS A 95 29.67 17.30 -19.80
C LYS A 95 28.92 16.04 -20.26
N ARG A 96 29.57 14.88 -20.16
CA ARG A 96 29.02 13.59 -20.54
C ARG A 96 29.07 12.60 -19.38
N ALA A 97 27.95 11.92 -19.15
CA ALA A 97 27.85 10.83 -18.17
C ALA A 97 28.71 9.64 -18.60
N HIS A 98 29.50 9.10 -17.66
CA HIS A 98 30.34 7.93 -17.89
C HIS A 98 30.43 7.04 -16.65
N GLY A 99 30.76 5.77 -16.88
CA GLY A 99 31.03 4.81 -15.83
C GLY A 99 29.77 4.22 -15.19
N ALA A 100 29.97 3.53 -14.08
CA ALA A 100 28.92 2.88 -13.32
C ALA A 100 27.93 3.89 -12.73
N ALA A 101 26.66 3.48 -12.65
CA ALA A 101 25.70 4.14 -11.79
C ALA A 101 26.14 4.00 -10.33
N ILE A 102 25.59 4.83 -9.44
CA ILE A 102 25.69 4.56 -8.01
C ILE A 102 25.22 3.12 -7.72
N GLN A 103 25.85 2.48 -6.75
CA GLN A 103 25.50 1.10 -6.39
C GLN A 103 24.02 1.00 -5.98
N ALA A 104 23.39 -0.11 -6.36
CA ALA A 104 21.99 -0.39 -6.06
C ALA A 104 21.73 -0.62 -4.58
N ILE A 105 22.71 -1.22 -3.89
CA ILE A 105 22.68 -1.54 -2.46
C ILE A 105 23.98 -1.00 -1.89
N LYS A 106 23.88 -0.15 -0.87
CA LYS A 106 25.03 0.36 -0.14
C LYS A 106 24.59 0.86 1.23
N SER A 107 25.13 0.28 2.30
CA SER A 107 24.91 0.78 3.66
C SER A 107 25.45 2.22 3.78
N LEU A 108 24.71 3.06 4.51
CA LEU A 108 25.17 4.39 4.85
C LEU A 108 26.19 4.38 6.00
N ARG A 109 26.12 3.36 6.86
CA ARG A 109 26.98 3.22 8.03
C ARG A 109 28.05 2.18 7.75
N TYR A 110 29.29 2.52 8.11
CA TYR A 110 30.43 1.60 7.98
C TYR A 110 30.54 0.64 9.17
N THR A 111 29.93 0.98 10.31
CA THR A 111 29.98 0.18 11.55
C THR A 111 29.01 -1.00 11.55
N SER A 112 27.85 -0.86 10.92
CA SER A 112 26.89 -1.93 10.70
C SER A 112 26.31 -1.84 9.30
N GLN A 113 26.27 -2.97 8.59
CA GLN A 113 25.64 -3.05 7.28
C GLN A 113 24.16 -3.34 7.47
N ASP A 114 23.37 -2.28 7.67
CA ASP A 114 21.92 -2.36 7.65
C ASP A 114 21.45 -2.16 6.20
N ILE A 115 20.74 -3.16 5.67
CA ILE A 115 20.22 -3.18 4.31
C ILE A 115 18.72 -3.36 4.40
N GLY A 116 17.97 -2.39 3.88
CA GLY A 116 16.52 -2.36 3.93
C GLY A 116 15.84 -3.01 2.73
N SER A 117 14.67 -2.44 2.39
CA SER A 117 13.82 -2.88 1.28
C SER A 117 14.50 -2.82 -0.09
N GLU A 118 15.62 -2.10 -0.23
CA GLU A 118 16.42 -2.04 -1.44
C GLU A 118 16.97 -3.41 -1.86
N ALA A 119 17.32 -4.29 -0.91
CA ALA A 119 17.80 -5.64 -1.24
C ALA A 119 16.72 -6.48 -1.92
N LEU A 120 15.51 -6.47 -1.36
CA LEU A 120 14.39 -7.22 -1.91
C LEU A 120 13.97 -6.66 -3.27
N THR A 121 13.90 -5.34 -3.39
CA THR A 121 13.56 -4.68 -4.65
C THR A 121 14.62 -4.95 -5.72
N ALA A 122 15.91 -4.95 -5.33
CA ALA A 122 17.02 -5.34 -6.21
C ALA A 122 16.93 -6.80 -6.64
N HIS A 123 16.54 -7.71 -5.75
CA HIS A 123 16.32 -9.13 -6.08
C HIS A 123 15.20 -9.30 -7.11
N VAL A 124 14.07 -8.60 -6.93
CA VAL A 124 12.95 -8.58 -7.88
C VAL A 124 13.40 -8.07 -9.25
N ALA A 125 14.12 -6.94 -9.28
CA ALA A 125 14.63 -6.35 -10.51
C ALA A 125 15.66 -7.25 -11.20
N SER A 126 16.56 -7.88 -10.44
CA SER A 126 17.55 -8.84 -10.95
C SER A 126 16.86 -10.03 -11.63
N THR A 127 15.82 -10.58 -11.01
CA THR A 127 15.01 -11.67 -11.59
C THR A 127 14.37 -11.25 -12.91
N LEU A 128 13.85 -10.02 -12.98
CA LEU A 128 13.26 -9.46 -14.21
C LEU A 128 14.29 -9.30 -15.33
N CYS A 129 15.48 -8.79 -15.01
CA CYS A 129 16.58 -8.62 -15.96
C CYS A 129 17.08 -9.98 -16.48
N ARG A 130 17.25 -10.99 -15.63
CA ARG A 130 17.64 -12.34 -16.05
C ARG A 130 16.63 -12.96 -17.04
N LYS A 131 15.33 -12.71 -16.82
CA LYS A 131 14.28 -13.23 -17.70
C LYS A 131 14.16 -12.48 -19.03
N ASN A 132 14.56 -11.21 -19.10
CA ASN A 132 14.46 -10.38 -20.31
C ASN A 132 15.63 -9.38 -20.39
N ASP A 133 16.84 -9.88 -20.62
CA ASP A 133 18.10 -9.13 -20.60
C ASP A 133 18.17 -8.00 -21.65
N ARG A 134 17.53 -8.18 -22.81
CA ARG A 134 17.42 -7.16 -23.86
C ARG A 134 16.48 -6.01 -23.49
N ARG A 135 15.51 -6.27 -22.60
CA ARG A 135 14.46 -5.30 -22.25
C ARG A 135 14.78 -4.54 -20.97
N PHE A 136 15.34 -5.20 -19.97
CA PHE A 136 15.60 -4.61 -18.66
C PHE A 136 17.07 -4.63 -18.32
N LEU A 137 17.59 -3.47 -17.91
CA LEU A 137 18.96 -3.34 -17.41
C LEU A 137 18.91 -2.81 -15.98
N LEU A 138 19.50 -3.55 -15.03
CA LEU A 138 19.57 -3.12 -13.63
C LEU A 138 20.80 -2.23 -13.43
N HIS A 139 20.60 -0.99 -12.96
CA HIS A 139 21.66 0.00 -12.71
C HIS A 139 22.75 0.02 -13.81
N PRO A 140 22.38 0.15 -15.10
CA PRO A 140 23.35 0.07 -16.19
C PRO A 140 24.38 1.21 -16.09
N THR A 141 25.58 0.95 -16.63
CA THR A 141 26.57 2.02 -16.87
C THR A 141 26.01 3.06 -17.84
N ALA A 142 26.53 4.29 -17.79
CA ALA A 142 26.11 5.34 -18.72
C ALA A 142 26.37 4.95 -20.20
N GLU A 143 27.38 4.13 -20.45
CA GLU A 143 27.69 3.53 -21.74
C GLU A 143 26.60 2.54 -22.18
N ASN A 144 26.18 1.63 -21.29
CA ASN A 144 25.14 0.65 -21.58
C ASN A 144 23.78 1.30 -21.82
N VAL A 145 23.46 2.38 -21.10
CA VAL A 145 22.25 3.19 -21.38
C VAL A 145 22.21 3.65 -22.84
N ARG A 146 23.34 4.12 -23.36
CA ARG A 146 23.46 4.59 -24.75
C ARG A 146 23.47 3.44 -25.75
N LYS A 147 24.29 2.41 -25.51
CA LYS A 147 24.44 1.24 -26.39
C LYS A 147 23.10 0.52 -26.58
N SER A 148 22.38 0.29 -25.49
CA SER A 148 21.07 -0.37 -25.49
C SER A 148 19.91 0.58 -25.81
N LYS A 149 20.18 1.85 -26.15
CA LYS A 149 19.18 2.87 -26.52
C LYS A 149 18.01 2.92 -25.53
N VAL A 150 18.31 2.95 -24.23
CA VAL A 150 17.31 2.97 -23.16
C VAL A 150 16.36 4.15 -23.34
N ARG A 151 15.05 3.87 -23.26
CA ARG A 151 13.98 4.87 -23.40
C ARG A 151 13.25 5.16 -22.10
N ASN A 152 13.38 4.28 -21.10
CA ASN A 152 12.65 4.40 -19.84
C ASN A 152 13.62 4.30 -18.67
N PHE A 153 13.61 5.31 -17.81
CA PHE A 153 14.32 5.31 -16.53
C PHE A 153 13.29 5.03 -15.45
N VAL A 154 13.42 3.91 -14.76
CA VAL A 154 12.41 3.39 -13.85
C VAL A 154 13.01 3.26 -12.47
N ILE A 155 12.50 4.03 -11.51
CA ILE A 155 12.85 3.88 -10.10
C ILE A 155 11.88 2.87 -9.47
N LEU A 156 12.42 1.88 -8.78
CA LEU A 156 11.67 0.85 -8.06
C LEU A 156 11.85 1.06 -6.55
N THR A 157 10.75 1.06 -5.81
CA THR A 157 10.73 1.13 -4.35
C THR A 157 9.61 0.24 -3.81
N ASP A 158 9.66 -0.12 -2.53
CA ASP A 158 8.55 -0.80 -1.89
C ASP A 158 7.45 0.17 -1.47
N PHE A 159 7.82 1.31 -0.91
CA PHE A 159 6.86 2.24 -0.33
C PHE A 159 7.17 3.73 -0.58
N ILE A 160 6.18 4.46 -1.11
CA ILE A 160 6.21 5.92 -1.24
C ILE A 160 5.46 6.53 -0.06
N GLY A 161 6.16 6.74 1.06
CA GLY A 161 5.66 7.47 2.23
C GLY A 161 5.48 8.97 1.93
N SER A 162 6.52 9.77 2.18
CA SER A 162 6.58 11.18 1.76
C SER A 162 7.06 11.36 0.31
N GLY A 163 7.66 10.32 -0.27
CA GLY A 163 8.29 10.35 -1.59
C GLY A 163 9.69 10.97 -1.63
N ASP A 164 10.25 11.39 -0.48
CA ASP A 164 11.54 12.09 -0.44
C ASP A 164 12.69 11.28 -1.04
N ARG A 165 12.77 9.98 -0.75
CA ARG A 165 13.90 9.17 -1.24
C ARG A 165 13.84 8.97 -2.76
N ALA A 166 12.66 8.66 -3.29
CA ALA A 166 12.45 8.59 -4.74
C ALA A 166 12.75 9.95 -5.40
N ARG A 167 12.33 11.06 -4.79
CA ARG A 167 12.62 12.42 -5.27
C ARG A 167 14.12 12.73 -5.22
N THR A 168 14.80 12.37 -4.15
CA THR A 168 16.26 12.52 -3.98
C THR A 168 17.02 11.73 -5.05
N LEU A 169 16.57 10.52 -5.39
CA LEU A 169 17.16 9.75 -6.47
C LEU A 169 16.90 10.40 -7.84
N LEU A 170 15.71 10.97 -8.07
CA LEU A 170 15.43 11.78 -9.27
C LEU A 170 16.30 13.04 -9.32
N ASP A 171 16.56 13.70 -8.19
CA ASP A 171 17.46 14.86 -8.10
C ASP A 171 18.91 14.47 -8.38
N ALA A 172 19.35 13.27 -7.95
CA ALA A 172 20.66 12.71 -8.29
C ALA A 172 20.79 12.46 -9.80
N MET A 173 19.71 12.01 -10.46
CA MET A 173 19.63 11.91 -11.92
C MET A 173 19.61 13.29 -12.58
N TRP A 174 18.88 14.26 -12.00
CA TRP A 174 18.83 15.64 -12.49
C TRP A 174 20.20 16.31 -12.44
N ASN A 175 21.06 15.95 -11.48
CA ASN A 175 22.42 16.45 -11.37
C ASN A 175 23.36 15.97 -12.51
N VAL A 176 22.89 15.12 -13.42
CA VAL A 176 23.65 14.65 -14.59
C VAL A 176 23.21 15.36 -15.87
N ALA A 177 24.13 16.11 -16.48
CA ALA A 177 23.89 16.90 -17.70
C ALA A 177 23.40 16.06 -18.88
N SER A 178 23.95 14.86 -19.08
CA SER A 178 23.48 13.96 -20.15
C SER A 178 22.05 13.50 -19.93
N ILE A 179 21.65 13.21 -18.70
CA ILE A 179 20.28 12.79 -18.39
C ILE A 179 19.31 13.94 -18.66
N ARG A 180 19.64 15.17 -18.22
CA ARG A 180 18.84 16.36 -18.53
C ARG A 180 18.69 16.57 -20.03
N SER A 181 19.76 16.42 -20.80
CA SER A 181 19.74 16.52 -22.26
C SER A 181 18.89 15.42 -22.92
N TRP A 182 18.92 14.19 -22.40
CA TRP A 182 18.07 13.11 -22.90
C TRP A 182 16.60 13.34 -22.60
N HIS A 183 16.29 13.91 -21.44
CA HIS A 183 14.93 14.27 -21.05
C HIS A 183 14.38 15.42 -21.90
N SER A 184 15.13 16.52 -22.02
CA SER A 184 14.70 17.68 -22.81
C SER A 184 14.52 17.34 -24.29
N GLY A 185 15.40 16.49 -24.85
CA GLY A 185 15.28 15.96 -26.20
C GLY A 185 14.21 14.87 -26.38
N LYS A 186 13.40 14.57 -25.36
CA LYS A 186 12.35 13.52 -25.37
C LYS A 186 12.87 12.12 -25.73
N PHE A 187 14.15 11.85 -25.44
CA PHE A 187 14.78 10.55 -25.67
C PHE A 187 14.49 9.55 -24.55
N ILE A 188 14.23 10.03 -23.33
CA ILE A 188 13.90 9.17 -22.19
C ILE A 188 12.63 9.65 -21.47
N LYS A 189 11.90 8.71 -20.87
CA LYS A 189 10.79 8.93 -19.96
C LYS A 189 11.14 8.44 -18.57
N PHE A 190 10.64 9.14 -17.55
CA PHE A 190 10.82 8.75 -16.16
C PHE A 190 9.59 8.05 -15.62
N TRP A 191 9.84 7.03 -14.80
CA TRP A 191 8.83 6.21 -14.14
C TRP A 191 9.26 6.01 -12.69
N VAL A 192 8.30 6.02 -11.78
CA VAL A 192 8.49 5.55 -10.42
C VAL A 192 7.42 4.50 -10.15
N MET A 193 7.86 3.30 -9.78
CA MET A 193 6.97 2.17 -9.52
C MET A 193 7.18 1.69 -8.11
N ALA A 194 6.08 1.64 -7.34
CA ALA A 194 6.11 1.18 -5.97
C ALA A 194 5.05 0.12 -5.72
N TYR A 195 5.25 -0.68 -4.68
CA TYR A 195 4.18 -1.54 -4.20
C TYR A 195 3.06 -0.69 -3.60
N SER A 196 3.39 0.19 -2.65
CA SER A 196 2.40 1.07 -2.04
C SER A 196 2.86 2.51 -1.98
N GLY A 197 1.92 3.45 -1.85
CA GLY A 197 2.22 4.86 -1.68
C GLY A 197 1.07 5.64 -1.09
N THR A 198 1.40 6.72 -0.37
CA THR A 198 0.39 7.70 0.06
C THR A 198 0.10 8.69 -1.05
N ASP A 199 -1.09 9.28 -1.06
CA ASP A 199 -1.49 10.26 -2.07
C ASP A 199 -0.54 11.47 -2.09
N ILE A 200 -0.20 11.98 -0.91
CA ILE A 200 0.73 13.11 -0.74
C ILE A 200 2.11 12.74 -1.29
N GLY A 201 2.64 11.57 -0.94
CA GLY A 201 3.94 11.12 -1.40
C GLY A 201 4.00 10.90 -2.90
N VAL A 202 2.96 10.27 -3.46
CA VAL A 202 2.83 10.05 -4.91
C VAL A 202 2.76 11.38 -5.66
N GLN A 203 1.98 12.34 -5.17
CA GLN A 203 1.87 13.66 -5.79
C GLN A 203 3.18 14.44 -5.69
N ASN A 204 3.87 14.36 -4.54
CA ASN A 204 5.19 14.95 -4.37
C ASN A 204 6.18 14.42 -5.42
N VAL A 205 6.21 13.10 -5.66
CA VAL A 205 7.08 12.51 -6.69
C VAL A 205 6.67 12.94 -8.11
N ARG A 206 5.36 12.99 -8.42
CA ARG A 206 4.86 13.46 -9.73
C ARG A 206 5.25 14.90 -10.04
N ASN A 207 5.29 15.75 -9.02
CA ASN A 207 5.66 17.17 -9.12
C ASN A 207 7.18 17.40 -9.28
N HIS A 208 7.98 16.34 -9.42
CA HIS A 208 9.41 16.49 -9.74
C HIS A 208 9.61 17.07 -11.15
N ARG A 209 10.74 17.74 -11.40
CA ARG A 209 11.09 18.40 -12.68
C ARG A 209 11.11 17.47 -13.90
N PHE A 210 11.32 16.17 -13.66
CA PHE A 210 11.24 15.15 -14.70
C PHE A 210 9.81 14.73 -15.05
N SER A 211 8.81 15.15 -14.25
CA SER A 211 7.41 14.75 -14.34
C SER A 211 7.23 13.25 -14.53
N PRO A 212 7.72 12.41 -13.60
CA PRO A 212 7.71 10.97 -13.76
C PRO A 212 6.29 10.39 -13.77
N ASN A 213 6.10 9.32 -14.53
CA ASN A 213 4.90 8.49 -14.46
C ASN A 213 4.97 7.65 -13.18
N VAL A 214 4.17 8.01 -12.17
CA VAL A 214 4.15 7.31 -10.89
C VAL A 214 3.00 6.30 -10.86
N HIS A 215 3.34 5.03 -10.68
CA HIS A 215 2.40 3.92 -10.55
C HIS A 215 2.64 3.15 -9.26
N ILE A 216 1.57 2.83 -8.56
CA ILE A 216 1.58 2.02 -7.33
C ILE A 216 0.69 0.80 -7.55
N VAL A 217 0.99 -0.31 -6.87
CA VAL A 217 0.07 -1.46 -6.83
C VAL A 217 -1.15 -1.10 -5.98
N ASN A 218 -0.90 -0.51 -4.81
CA ASN A 218 -1.91 -0.23 -3.80
C ASN A 218 -1.75 1.19 -3.24
N GLU A 219 -2.87 1.85 -2.98
CA GLU A 219 -2.88 3.01 -2.08
C GLU A 219 -2.60 2.55 -0.65
N CYS A 220 -1.83 3.35 0.08
CA CYS A 220 -1.52 3.08 1.47
C CYS A 220 -2.67 3.56 2.37
N PRO A 221 -3.24 2.68 3.22
CA PRO A 221 -4.10 3.15 4.28
C PRO A 221 -3.27 3.97 5.27
N THR A 222 -3.86 5.06 5.72
CA THR A 222 -3.30 6.00 6.69
C THR A 222 -4.38 6.34 7.70
N LEU A 223 -3.99 6.93 8.84
CA LEU A 223 -4.98 7.47 9.78
C LEU A 223 -5.93 8.48 9.09
N PHE A 224 -5.44 9.20 8.08
CA PHE A 224 -6.18 10.27 7.42
C PHE A 224 -7.28 9.80 6.46
N ASN A 225 -7.17 8.58 5.93
CA ASN A 225 -8.11 8.07 4.92
C ASN A 225 -8.84 6.78 5.35
N SER A 226 -8.51 6.22 6.52
CA SER A 226 -9.08 4.92 6.96
C SER A 226 -10.26 5.05 7.92
N PHE A 227 -10.42 6.18 8.62
CA PHE A 227 -11.34 6.28 9.77
C PHE A 227 -12.49 7.29 9.66
N GLY A 228 -12.60 8.03 8.54
CA GLY A 228 -13.68 9.02 8.37
C GLY A 228 -13.74 10.01 9.52
N GLU A 229 -14.90 10.12 10.19
CA GLU A 229 -15.14 11.02 11.34
C GLU A 229 -14.33 10.62 12.58
N GLY A 230 -14.02 9.33 12.78
CA GLY A 230 -13.22 8.84 13.92
C GLY A 230 -11.71 9.09 13.80
N LYS A 231 -11.27 9.74 12.72
CA LYS A 231 -9.85 10.01 12.45
C LYS A 231 -9.16 10.80 13.56
N ASP A 232 -9.81 11.83 14.09
CA ASP A 232 -9.16 12.72 15.06
C ASP A 232 -8.92 12.00 16.40
N GLU A 233 -9.85 11.12 16.79
CA GLU A 233 -9.67 10.24 17.95
C GLU A 233 -8.48 9.29 17.77
N MET A 234 -8.33 8.70 16.57
CA MET A 234 -7.18 7.84 16.26
C MET A 234 -5.84 8.59 16.26
N ILE A 235 -5.85 9.84 15.80
CA ILE A 235 -4.66 10.71 15.83
C ILE A 235 -4.28 11.03 17.27
N GLU A 236 -5.25 11.39 18.11
CA GLU A 236 -5.01 11.69 19.52
C GLU A 236 -4.56 10.45 20.29
N LEU A 237 -5.12 9.27 20.01
CA LEU A 237 -4.64 8.00 20.56
C LEU A 237 -3.15 7.80 20.22
N CYS A 238 -2.79 7.94 18.95
CA CYS A 238 -1.39 7.77 18.50
C CYS A 238 -0.45 8.80 19.13
N LYS A 239 -0.88 10.05 19.33
CA LYS A 239 -0.07 11.09 20.01
C LYS A 239 0.06 10.82 21.51
N LYS A 240 -1.03 10.46 22.17
CA LYS A 240 -1.10 10.18 23.62
C LYS A 240 -0.16 9.05 23.99
N TYR A 241 -0.24 7.92 23.29
CA TYR A 241 0.59 6.75 23.56
C TYR A 241 1.96 6.82 22.90
N GLY A 242 2.10 7.55 21.79
CA GLY A 242 3.37 7.76 21.07
C GLY A 242 4.19 8.97 21.55
N TYR A 243 3.84 9.59 22.67
CA TYR A 243 4.39 10.86 23.17
C TYR A 243 5.92 10.88 23.33
N PHE A 244 6.53 9.71 23.46
CA PHE A 244 7.98 9.55 23.62
C PHE A 244 8.76 9.70 22.31
N SER A 245 8.08 9.67 21.16
CA SER A 245 8.68 9.90 19.86
C SER A 245 8.59 11.37 19.47
N LYS A 246 9.62 11.89 18.79
CA LYS A 246 9.54 13.21 18.13
C LYS A 246 8.51 13.22 17.00
N ASP A 247 8.25 12.05 16.42
CA ASP A 247 7.29 11.84 15.34
C ASP A 247 6.25 10.77 15.75
N PRO A 248 5.26 11.09 16.60
CA PRO A 248 4.27 10.11 17.07
C PRO A 248 3.45 9.48 15.94
N LEU A 249 3.24 10.22 14.85
CA LEU A 249 2.51 9.76 13.65
C LEU A 249 3.45 9.18 12.57
N GLY A 250 4.71 8.91 12.90
CA GLY A 250 5.72 8.45 11.95
C GLY A 250 6.32 9.57 11.10
N TRP A 251 7.32 9.21 10.28
CA TRP A 251 8.09 10.16 9.47
C TRP A 251 7.20 11.10 8.66
N LYS A 252 7.46 12.41 8.77
CA LYS A 252 6.69 13.49 8.13
C LYS A 252 5.17 13.41 8.37
N LYS A 253 4.74 12.84 9.50
CA LYS A 253 3.34 12.70 9.90
C LYS A 253 2.49 11.99 8.83
N THR A 254 3.07 10.99 8.16
CA THR A 254 2.39 10.24 7.10
C THR A 254 1.33 9.28 7.67
N ALA A 255 1.52 8.83 8.92
CA ALA A 255 0.61 7.96 9.65
C ALA A 255 0.19 6.70 8.88
N ALA A 256 1.15 6.03 8.25
CA ALA A 256 0.93 4.87 7.42
C ALA A 256 0.48 3.65 8.24
N LEU A 257 -0.52 2.92 7.75
CA LEU A 257 -1.07 1.71 8.37
C LEU A 257 -0.73 0.51 7.48
N LEU A 258 0.54 0.38 7.14
CA LEU A 258 1.06 -0.64 6.24
C LEU A 258 2.31 -1.25 6.84
N ALA A 259 2.37 -2.57 6.93
CA ALA A 259 3.55 -3.34 7.28
C ALA A 259 3.88 -4.33 6.15
N PHE A 260 5.16 -4.56 5.91
CA PHE A 260 5.63 -5.60 5.01
C PHE A 260 6.22 -6.76 5.80
N GLU A 261 6.25 -7.96 5.24
CA GLU A 261 6.94 -9.11 5.84
C GLU A 261 8.42 -8.81 6.10
N HIS A 262 9.07 -8.08 5.19
CA HIS A 262 10.47 -7.66 5.29
C HIS A 262 10.69 -6.40 6.16
N GLY A 263 9.65 -5.86 6.78
CA GLY A 263 9.78 -4.79 7.76
C GLY A 263 8.68 -3.73 7.74
N ALA A 264 8.43 -3.12 8.89
CA ALA A 264 7.54 -1.97 9.02
C ALA A 264 8.21 -0.68 8.47
N PRO A 265 7.52 0.13 7.65
CA PRO A 265 8.05 1.41 7.19
C PRO A 265 8.16 2.41 8.34
N ASN A 266 9.13 3.33 8.26
CA ASN A 266 9.32 4.39 9.26
C ASN A 266 8.21 5.47 9.26
N ASN A 267 7.26 5.36 8.34
CA ASN A 267 6.07 6.20 8.24
C ASN A 267 4.92 5.72 9.12
N MET A 268 5.01 4.54 9.74
CA MET A 268 4.01 4.07 10.70
C MET A 268 4.01 4.90 11.98
N PRO A 269 2.86 5.06 12.65
CA PRO A 269 2.79 5.65 13.99
C PRO A 269 3.79 4.99 14.96
N ALA A 270 4.39 5.81 15.82
CA ALA A 270 5.47 5.40 16.72
C ALA A 270 5.04 4.27 17.68
N ILE A 271 3.77 4.25 18.07
CA ILE A 271 3.18 3.22 18.93
C ILE A 271 3.35 1.79 18.37
N PHE A 272 3.52 1.65 17.05
CA PHE A 272 3.74 0.37 16.39
C PHE A 272 5.20 -0.02 16.25
N VAL A 273 6.15 0.92 16.18
CA VAL A 273 7.53 0.62 15.74
C VAL A 273 8.61 1.03 16.73
N SER A 274 8.28 1.94 17.66
CA SER A 274 9.23 2.51 18.62
C SER A 274 8.81 2.18 20.04
N GLY A 275 9.75 1.72 20.85
CA GLY A 275 9.51 1.40 22.26
C GLY A 275 10.13 2.42 23.20
N LYS A 276 9.64 2.39 24.45
CA LYS A 276 10.22 3.12 25.57
C LYS A 276 10.47 2.15 26.71
N SER A 277 11.75 1.86 26.96
CA SER A 277 12.17 0.91 28.01
C SER A 277 12.47 1.55 29.36
N ARG A 278 12.62 2.88 29.42
CA ARG A 278 13.01 3.64 30.62
C ARG A 278 11.92 4.62 31.07
N GLY A 279 11.82 4.82 32.38
CA GLY A 279 10.85 5.72 33.03
C GLY A 279 9.54 5.03 33.42
N ALA A 280 8.64 5.80 34.05
CA ALA A 280 7.40 5.29 34.65
C ALA A 280 6.38 4.72 33.64
N LYS A 281 6.34 5.28 32.42
CA LYS A 281 5.47 4.79 31.34
C LYS A 281 6.32 4.08 30.30
N LYS A 282 6.49 2.77 30.48
CA LYS A 282 7.12 1.88 29.49
C LYS A 282 6.16 1.68 28.32
N TRP A 283 6.70 1.48 27.13
CA TRP A 283 5.93 1.18 25.92
C TRP A 283 6.60 0.09 25.11
N THR A 284 5.86 -0.98 24.86
CA THR A 284 6.28 -2.09 24.00
C THR A 284 5.54 -1.98 22.67
N PRO A 285 6.25 -1.72 21.56
CA PRO A 285 5.64 -1.59 20.24
C PRO A 285 5.25 -2.96 19.68
N LEU A 286 4.26 -2.98 18.79
CA LEU A 286 3.84 -4.20 18.09
C LEU A 286 4.94 -4.76 17.17
N PHE A 287 5.68 -3.89 16.49
CA PHE A 287 6.79 -4.22 15.58
C PHE A 287 8.11 -3.69 16.14
N PRO A 288 8.66 -4.29 17.21
CA PRO A 288 9.90 -3.83 17.81
C PRO A 288 11.03 -3.83 16.78
N LYS A 289 11.77 -2.71 16.72
CA LYS A 289 12.84 -2.50 15.74
C LYS A 289 12.38 -2.63 14.27
N ARG A 290 11.07 -2.48 14.01
CA ARG A 290 10.41 -2.66 12.70
C ARG A 290 10.44 -4.08 12.16
N VAL A 291 10.69 -5.08 13.01
CA VAL A 291 10.65 -6.49 12.64
C VAL A 291 9.19 -6.97 12.64
N THR A 292 8.82 -7.70 11.60
CA THR A 292 7.43 -8.05 11.24
C THR A 292 7.26 -9.52 10.84
N GLU A 293 8.35 -10.29 10.80
CA GLU A 293 8.43 -11.64 10.24
C GLU A 293 7.57 -12.65 11.03
N ASN A 294 7.47 -12.49 12.35
CA ASN A 294 6.80 -13.47 13.22
C ASN A 294 5.30 -13.21 13.42
N LEU A 295 4.85 -11.99 13.12
CA LEU A 295 3.57 -11.46 13.60
C LEU A 295 2.37 -11.83 12.69
N TRP A 296 2.66 -12.32 11.48
CA TRP A 296 1.67 -12.65 10.46
C TRP A 296 1.99 -14.00 9.83
N ARG A 297 2.20 -15.01 10.67
CA ARG A 297 2.13 -16.40 10.22
C ARG A 297 0.76 -16.63 9.59
N THR A 298 0.79 -17.30 8.46
CA THR A 298 -0.34 -17.69 7.60
C THR A 298 -1.47 -18.33 8.41
N ALA A 299 -2.30 -17.53 9.09
CA ALA A 299 -3.60 -18.00 9.51
C ALA A 299 -4.39 -18.22 8.22
N GLU A 300 -4.87 -19.45 8.00
CA GLU A 300 -5.87 -19.68 6.95
C GLU A 300 -6.99 -18.68 7.19
N VAL A 301 -7.15 -17.74 6.25
CA VAL A 301 -8.17 -16.71 6.37
C VAL A 301 -9.51 -17.43 6.33
N ASP A 302 -10.21 -17.51 7.47
CA ASP A 302 -11.56 -18.04 7.49
C ASP A 302 -12.45 -17.09 6.69
N MET A 303 -12.66 -17.48 5.44
CA MET A 303 -13.48 -16.74 4.50
C MET A 303 -14.91 -16.54 5.01
N SER A 304 -15.39 -17.38 5.92
CA SER A 304 -16.71 -17.26 6.53
C SER A 304 -16.79 -16.02 7.41
N GLU A 305 -15.79 -15.78 8.25
CA GLU A 305 -15.72 -14.61 9.13
C GLU A 305 -15.51 -13.32 8.33
N VAL A 306 -14.61 -13.35 7.34
CA VAL A 306 -14.40 -12.21 6.44
C VAL A 306 -15.69 -11.81 5.74
N ILE A 307 -16.48 -12.79 5.30
CA ILE A 307 -17.76 -12.55 4.64
C ILE A 307 -18.80 -12.00 5.63
N SER A 308 -18.83 -12.49 6.87
CA SER A 308 -19.73 -11.97 7.91
C SER A 308 -19.43 -10.50 8.19
N HIS A 309 -18.17 -10.20 8.52
CA HIS A 309 -17.71 -8.84 8.78
C HIS A 309 -18.01 -7.90 7.61
N ALA A 310 -17.83 -8.36 6.36
CA ALA A 310 -18.14 -7.55 5.20
C ALA A 310 -19.63 -7.18 5.07
N LEU A 311 -20.53 -8.06 5.51
CA LEU A 311 -21.97 -7.78 5.53
C LEU A 311 -22.34 -6.82 6.67
N ASP A 312 -21.70 -6.97 7.83
CA ASP A 312 -21.87 -6.08 8.97
C ASP A 312 -21.36 -4.67 8.66
N GLU A 313 -20.19 -4.56 8.03
CA GLU A 313 -19.57 -3.30 7.58
C GLU A 313 -20.39 -2.62 6.47
N LEU A 314 -21.22 -3.37 5.75
CA LEU A 314 -22.21 -2.84 4.80
C LEU A 314 -23.58 -2.61 5.45
N ASN A 315 -23.73 -2.86 6.75
CA ASN A 315 -25.00 -2.76 7.49
C ASN A 315 -26.15 -3.54 6.81
N ILE A 316 -25.84 -4.75 6.36
CA ILE A 316 -26.78 -5.68 5.70
C ILE A 316 -26.53 -7.15 6.11
N PRO A 317 -26.47 -7.44 7.42
CA PRO A 317 -26.24 -8.79 7.93
C PRO A 317 -27.30 -9.80 7.44
N GLU A 318 -28.51 -9.35 7.11
CA GLU A 318 -29.61 -10.21 6.69
C GLU A 318 -29.32 -10.98 5.39
N ILE A 319 -28.40 -10.47 4.55
CA ILE A 319 -28.04 -11.12 3.28
C ILE A 319 -27.37 -12.48 3.52
N SER A 320 -26.71 -12.68 4.67
CA SER A 320 -26.14 -13.98 5.06
C SER A 320 -27.19 -15.11 5.05
N LYS A 321 -28.45 -14.77 5.36
CA LYS A 321 -29.59 -15.69 5.40
C LYS A 321 -30.19 -15.98 4.02
N SER A 322 -29.84 -15.23 2.97
CA SER A 322 -30.36 -15.47 1.62
C SER A 322 -29.92 -16.86 1.10
N PRO A 323 -30.85 -17.74 0.64
CA PRO A 323 -30.47 -19.05 0.09
C PRO A 323 -29.52 -18.93 -1.11
N ARG A 324 -29.69 -17.89 -1.94
CA ARG A 324 -28.82 -17.64 -3.09
C ARG A 324 -27.41 -17.25 -2.65
N PHE A 325 -27.28 -16.45 -1.60
CA PHE A 325 -26.00 -16.09 -1.02
C PHE A 325 -25.34 -17.29 -0.32
N ARG A 326 -26.10 -18.02 0.51
CA ARG A 326 -25.62 -19.17 1.29
C ARG A 326 -25.07 -20.30 0.41
N LYS A 327 -25.79 -20.64 -0.67
CA LYS A 327 -25.38 -21.69 -1.64
C LYS A 327 -24.23 -21.28 -2.57
N SER A 328 -23.84 -20.00 -2.57
CA SER A 328 -22.79 -19.51 -3.44
C SER A 328 -21.40 -19.86 -2.91
N ASN A 329 -20.46 -20.18 -3.80
CA ASN A 329 -19.06 -20.33 -3.43
C ASN A 329 -18.43 -18.99 -3.01
N THR A 330 -17.29 -19.05 -2.32
CA THR A 330 -16.58 -17.87 -1.79
C THR A 330 -16.34 -16.79 -2.84
N LYS A 331 -15.85 -17.19 -4.03
CA LYS A 331 -15.60 -16.28 -5.15
C LYS A 331 -16.86 -15.52 -5.60
N SER A 332 -18.03 -16.14 -5.49
CA SER A 332 -19.32 -15.53 -5.83
C SER A 332 -19.86 -14.67 -4.70
N LYS A 333 -19.66 -15.07 -3.44
CA LYS A 333 -19.97 -14.24 -2.27
C LYS A 333 -19.15 -12.93 -2.29
N SER A 334 -17.85 -12.98 -2.58
CA SER A 334 -17.02 -11.78 -2.77
C SER A 334 -17.56 -10.86 -3.88
N ALA A 335 -18.02 -11.43 -5.01
CA ALA A 335 -18.62 -10.64 -6.09
C ALA A 335 -19.94 -9.97 -5.68
N PHE A 336 -20.76 -10.63 -4.86
CA PHE A 336 -21.96 -10.02 -4.28
C PHE A 336 -21.61 -8.88 -3.30
N ILE A 337 -20.61 -9.08 -2.44
CA ILE A 337 -20.14 -8.04 -1.52
C ILE A 337 -19.64 -6.82 -2.29
N ILE A 338 -18.85 -6.99 -3.36
CA ILE A 338 -18.42 -5.89 -4.23
C ILE A 338 -19.60 -5.18 -4.88
N LEU A 339 -20.59 -5.92 -5.38
CA LEU A 339 -21.82 -5.33 -5.92
C LEU A 339 -22.55 -4.47 -4.87
N LEU A 340 -22.69 -4.98 -3.65
CA LEU A 340 -23.37 -4.28 -2.54
C LEU A 340 -22.60 -3.03 -2.09
N ALA A 341 -21.27 -3.12 -2.01
CA ALA A 341 -20.40 -1.98 -1.70
C ALA A 341 -20.56 -0.85 -2.74
N HIS A 342 -20.50 -1.20 -4.03
CA HIS A 342 -20.74 -0.25 -5.11
C HIS A 342 -22.13 0.39 -5.06
N ALA A 343 -23.14 -0.36 -4.62
CA ALA A 343 -24.51 0.13 -4.45
C ALA A 343 -24.63 1.20 -3.36
N GLN A 344 -23.77 1.13 -2.34
CA GLN A 344 -23.65 2.12 -1.27
C GLN A 344 -22.67 3.25 -1.59
N GLY A 345 -22.18 3.33 -2.83
CA GLY A 345 -21.21 4.36 -3.23
C GLY A 345 -19.76 4.06 -2.82
N LYS A 346 -19.50 2.96 -2.11
CA LYS A 346 -18.14 2.49 -1.77
C LYS A 346 -17.49 1.94 -3.05
N ARG A 347 -16.72 2.78 -3.74
CA ARG A 347 -16.16 2.49 -5.09
C ARG A 347 -14.65 2.59 -5.14
N ARG A 348 -14.04 3.33 -4.22
CA ARG A 348 -12.59 3.50 -4.14
C ARG A 348 -11.95 2.23 -3.57
N LEU A 349 -10.72 1.95 -3.97
CA LEU A 349 -10.03 0.73 -3.55
C LEU A 349 -9.88 0.64 -2.02
N ALA A 350 -9.59 1.77 -1.35
CA ALA A 350 -9.52 1.84 0.10
C ALA A 350 -10.86 1.46 0.78
N GLU A 351 -11.99 1.96 0.24
CA GLU A 351 -13.33 1.65 0.76
C GLU A 351 -13.70 0.17 0.54
N LEU A 352 -13.39 -0.37 -0.65
CA LEU A 352 -13.64 -1.77 -0.97
C LEU A 352 -12.79 -2.71 -0.10
N ARG A 353 -11.56 -2.32 0.23
CA ARG A 353 -10.70 -3.05 1.16
C ARG A 353 -11.22 -3.02 2.58
N ARG A 354 -11.77 -1.89 3.03
CA ARG A 354 -12.40 -1.80 4.35
C ARG A 354 -13.57 -2.78 4.47
N VAL A 355 -14.39 -2.87 3.42
CA VAL A 355 -15.50 -3.82 3.37
C VAL A 355 -15.02 -5.26 3.29
N LEU A 356 -14.09 -5.55 2.38
CA LEU A 356 -13.61 -6.90 2.12
C LEU A 356 -12.07 -6.90 2.21
N PRO A 357 -11.49 -7.19 3.39
CA PRO A 357 -10.05 -7.06 3.66
C PRO A 357 -9.23 -8.19 3.04
N LEU A 358 -9.35 -8.36 1.73
CA LEU A 358 -8.67 -9.37 0.92
C LEU A 358 -7.61 -8.73 0.01
N SER A 359 -6.75 -9.58 -0.58
CA SER A 359 -5.70 -9.10 -1.49
C SER A 359 -6.30 -8.40 -2.71
N LEU A 360 -5.51 -7.51 -3.32
CA LEU A 360 -5.95 -6.75 -4.49
C LEU A 360 -6.44 -7.66 -5.62
N ASP A 361 -5.71 -8.76 -5.87
CA ASP A 361 -6.08 -9.71 -6.91
C ASP A 361 -7.45 -10.36 -6.67
N VAL A 362 -7.82 -10.60 -5.42
CA VAL A 362 -9.14 -11.13 -5.06
C VAL A 362 -10.23 -10.08 -5.27
N LEU A 363 -9.98 -8.83 -4.88
CA LEU A 363 -10.92 -7.72 -5.10
C LEU A 363 -11.14 -7.44 -6.58
N ILE A 364 -10.06 -7.40 -7.37
CA ILE A 364 -10.12 -7.26 -8.84
C ILE A 364 -10.89 -8.45 -9.43
N SER A 365 -10.55 -9.68 -9.04
CA SER A 365 -11.25 -10.87 -9.54
C SER A 365 -12.74 -10.91 -9.15
N ALA A 366 -13.09 -10.40 -7.97
CA ALA A 366 -14.47 -10.29 -7.51
C ALA A 366 -15.23 -9.22 -8.31
N LYS A 367 -14.61 -8.07 -8.56
CA LYS A 367 -15.15 -7.00 -9.42
C LYS A 367 -15.33 -7.49 -10.85
N ASP A 368 -14.32 -8.11 -11.44
CA ASP A 368 -14.38 -8.64 -12.80
C ASP A 368 -15.48 -9.69 -12.94
N ARG A 369 -15.70 -10.50 -11.90
CA ARG A 369 -16.80 -11.46 -11.85
C ARG A 369 -18.18 -10.79 -11.70
N ALA A 370 -18.28 -9.67 -10.99
CA ALA A 370 -19.51 -8.87 -10.95
C ALA A 370 -19.80 -8.22 -12.32
N VAL A 371 -18.75 -7.78 -13.02
CA VAL A 371 -18.85 -7.24 -14.39
C VAL A 371 -19.23 -8.33 -15.39
N SER A 372 -18.62 -9.51 -15.34
CA SER A 372 -18.93 -10.61 -16.26
C SER A 372 -20.34 -11.17 -16.09
N ARG A 373 -20.91 -11.05 -14.89
CA ARG A 373 -22.32 -11.37 -14.60
C ARG A 373 -23.29 -10.25 -14.97
N GLY A 374 -22.77 -9.16 -15.52
CA GLY A 374 -23.54 -8.00 -15.92
C GLY A 374 -24.17 -7.26 -14.75
N TRP A 375 -23.67 -7.39 -13.52
CA TRP A 375 -24.19 -6.66 -12.35
C TRP A 375 -23.62 -5.25 -12.24
N LEU A 376 -22.36 -5.09 -12.68
CA LEU A 376 -21.65 -3.82 -12.74
C LEU A 376 -21.17 -3.58 -14.17
N THR A 377 -21.09 -2.31 -14.55
CA THR A 377 -20.34 -1.86 -15.74
C THR A 377 -18.83 -1.84 -15.42
N ARG A 378 -17.98 -1.73 -16.46
CA ARG A 378 -16.52 -1.59 -16.28
C ARG A 378 -16.14 -0.34 -15.45
N SER A 379 -16.92 0.73 -15.54
CA SER A 379 -16.75 1.95 -14.74
C SER A 379 -17.23 1.78 -13.28
N GLY A 380 -17.90 0.67 -12.95
CA GLY A 380 -18.40 0.39 -11.60
C GLY A 380 -19.80 0.94 -11.32
N ALA A 381 -20.54 1.42 -12.33
CA ALA A 381 -21.95 1.75 -12.20
C ALA A 381 -22.81 0.48 -12.17
N LEU A 382 -23.89 0.49 -11.38
CA LEU A 382 -24.83 -0.61 -11.30
C LEU A 382 -25.66 -0.73 -12.58
N THR A 383 -25.88 -1.97 -13.01
CA THR A 383 -26.82 -2.27 -14.10
C THR A 383 -28.19 -2.62 -13.54
N LEU A 384 -29.18 -2.71 -14.42
CA LEU A 384 -30.53 -3.18 -14.08
C LEU A 384 -30.51 -4.62 -13.51
N ALA A 385 -29.65 -5.49 -14.04
CA ALA A 385 -29.44 -6.84 -13.52
C ALA A 385 -28.79 -6.82 -12.12
N GLY A 386 -27.86 -5.90 -11.86
CA GLY A 386 -27.26 -5.68 -10.54
C GLY A 386 -28.30 -5.24 -9.51
N HIS A 387 -29.14 -4.25 -9.85
CA HIS A 387 -30.23 -3.81 -8.98
C HIS A 387 -31.23 -4.95 -8.67
N LYS A 388 -31.59 -5.75 -9.68
CA LYS A 388 -32.44 -6.94 -9.49
C LYS A 388 -31.79 -7.97 -8.55
N ALA A 389 -30.49 -8.20 -8.70
CA ALA A 389 -29.74 -9.14 -7.85
C ALA A 389 -29.73 -8.69 -6.38
N ILE A 390 -29.46 -7.41 -6.11
CA ILE A 390 -29.49 -6.83 -4.75
C ILE A 390 -30.89 -6.96 -4.14
N ARG A 391 -31.93 -6.57 -4.89
CA ARG A 391 -33.32 -6.65 -4.42
C ARG A 391 -33.70 -8.09 -4.05
N LEU A 392 -33.29 -9.06 -4.87
CA LEU A 392 -33.54 -10.47 -4.60
C LEU A 392 -32.82 -10.95 -3.33
N LEU A 393 -31.54 -10.60 -3.15
CA LEU A 393 -30.76 -10.97 -1.97
C LEU A 393 -31.41 -10.43 -0.69
N ARG A 394 -31.75 -9.13 -0.67
CA ARG A 394 -32.41 -8.49 0.47
C ARG A 394 -33.77 -9.13 0.77
N ARG A 395 -34.60 -9.36 -0.26
CA ARG A 395 -35.91 -10.01 -0.09
C ARG A 395 -35.78 -11.40 0.50
N GLN A 396 -34.81 -12.18 0.03
CA GLN A 396 -34.56 -13.53 0.52
C GLN A 396 -33.99 -13.55 1.94
N GLY A 397 -33.10 -12.60 2.28
CA GLY A 397 -32.54 -12.47 3.62
C GLY A 397 -33.59 -12.10 4.67
N ARG A 398 -34.48 -11.17 4.33
CA ARG A 398 -35.57 -10.70 5.21
C ARG A 398 -36.66 -11.75 5.47
N LYS A 399 -36.94 -12.64 4.51
CA LYS A 399 -37.94 -13.71 4.68
C LYS A 399 -37.61 -14.72 5.78
N ASN A 400 -36.37 -14.73 6.28
CA ASN A 400 -35.93 -15.57 7.40
C ASN A 400 -35.94 -14.80 8.74
N PHE A 401 -36.70 -13.70 8.84
CA PHE A 401 -37.15 -13.19 10.14
C PHE A 401 -38.19 -14.17 10.68
N VAL A 402 -37.80 -14.95 11.69
CA VAL A 402 -38.74 -15.73 12.50
C VAL A 402 -39.57 -14.69 13.25
N ALA A 403 -40.89 -14.73 13.11
CA ALA A 403 -41.77 -13.96 13.98
C ALA A 403 -41.46 -14.37 15.43
N PRO A 404 -41.41 -13.45 16.41
CA PRO A 404 -41.34 -13.85 17.81
C PRO A 404 -42.45 -14.87 18.07
N ASP A 405 -42.13 -15.89 18.88
CA ASP A 405 -43.04 -16.97 19.22
C ASP A 405 -44.45 -16.42 19.50
N PRO A 406 -45.52 -16.90 18.83
CA PRO A 406 -46.88 -16.44 19.09
C PRO A 406 -47.32 -16.62 20.56
N PHE A 407 -46.59 -17.43 21.34
CA PHE A 407 -46.79 -17.62 22.77
C PHE A 407 -45.77 -16.89 23.66
N ALA A 408 -44.86 -16.07 23.08
CA ALA A 408 -43.99 -15.22 23.89
C ALA A 408 -44.83 -14.17 24.62
N SER A 409 -44.88 -14.26 25.95
CA SER A 409 -45.53 -13.28 26.82
C SER A 409 -45.03 -11.87 26.49
N TYR A 410 -45.93 -11.03 25.97
CA TYR A 410 -45.65 -9.63 25.67
C TYR A 410 -45.70 -8.82 26.98
N TYR A 411 -44.53 -8.38 27.46
CA TYR A 411 -44.40 -7.47 28.60
C TYR A 411 -44.01 -6.07 28.09
N PRO A 412 -44.96 -5.14 27.90
CA PRO A 412 -44.65 -3.79 27.44
C PRO A 412 -43.84 -3.04 28.51
N THR A 413 -42.66 -2.54 28.13
CA THR A 413 -41.74 -1.81 29.02
C THR A 413 -42.06 -0.33 29.16
N GLN A 414 -42.99 0.20 28.37
CA GLN A 414 -43.46 1.59 28.47
C GLN A 414 -44.97 1.65 28.19
N LEU A 415 -45.73 2.05 29.20
CA LEU A 415 -47.12 2.47 29.04
C LEU A 415 -47.12 3.92 28.55
N ARG A 416 -47.86 4.22 27.48
CA ARG A 416 -48.18 5.61 27.14
C ARG A 416 -49.07 6.19 28.23
N ALA A 417 -48.79 7.42 28.65
CA ALA A 417 -49.66 8.15 29.56
C ALA A 417 -51.05 8.35 28.89
N PRO A 418 -52.14 8.15 29.64
CA PRO A 418 -53.49 8.44 29.15
C PRO A 418 -53.64 9.95 28.91
N LEU A 419 -54.42 10.30 27.88
CA LEU A 419 -54.70 11.65 27.42
C LEU A 419 -55.47 12.49 28.44
#